data_AF-H3A8T6-F1
#
_entry.id   AF-H3A8T6-F1
#
_cell.length_a   1.000
_cell.length_b   1.000
_cell.length_c   1.000
_cell.angle_alpha   90.00
_cell.angle_beta   90.00
_cell.angle_gamma   90.00
#
_symmetry.space_group_name_H-M   'P 1'
#
loop_
_entity.id
_entity.type
_entity.pdbx_description
1 polymer ?
#
loop_
_entity_poly.entity_id
_entity_poly.type
_entity_poly.pdbx_seq_one_letter_code
_entity_poly.pdbx_strand_id
1 'polypeptide(L)'
;THVLFLKTHKTAGSTILNILYRFGEARNLTFALPTRYQFGYPMLFHSRRVKQFNNAKKQQYHIMCNHMRFFSSRVKKVMAPDTFYFSILRNPVTMAESSYTYYKSVVPAFKKVNSLEEFIADPQKYYSFQERSNHYAKNLLWFDFGFDNNANFSQHYLMAAIRNIEDNFNLILLSEYFDESMILLKDALCWELDDVMSFKLNFRSNDTVEKLSLQARKKLAAWNYLDWQLYVYFNKTFWQKVEQYGKEKMKQDVQLLQRKRDELMKVCLQGSRPVEASQIEDQNIRPFQFGMAKILGYKLNTDLSPSLREKCLRMILPELQYKDLLDRKLFLESKTSRTGTPQNMKNAGAANTKAVDHHRENLGPRQVN
;
A
#
# COMPACT_ATOMS: atom_id res chain seq x y z
N THR A 1 -20.81 -4.50 -0.53
CA THR A 1 -19.68 -3.56 -0.63
C THR A 1 -18.64 -4.11 -1.57
N HIS A 2 -18.48 -3.48 -2.74
CA HIS A 2 -17.41 -3.78 -3.70
C HIS A 2 -16.42 -2.63 -3.70
N VAL A 3 -15.12 -2.90 -3.49
CA VAL A 3 -14.10 -1.88 -3.27
C VAL A 3 -12.82 -2.22 -4.02
N LEU A 4 -12.34 -1.28 -4.82
CA LEU A 4 -10.99 -1.29 -5.38
C LEU A 4 -10.16 -0.20 -4.73
N PHE A 5 -9.06 -0.61 -4.10
CA PHE A 5 -8.01 0.30 -3.68
C PHE A 5 -6.81 0.18 -4.61
N LEU A 6 -6.54 1.20 -5.43
CA LEU A 6 -5.26 1.30 -6.10
C LEU A 6 -4.21 1.71 -5.08
N LYS A 7 -3.48 0.71 -4.59
CA LYS A 7 -2.35 0.92 -3.68
C LYS A 7 -1.14 1.45 -4.43
N THR A 8 -0.91 2.76 -4.32
CA THR A 8 0.31 3.43 -4.81
C THR A 8 1.50 3.18 -3.88
N HIS A 9 2.70 3.36 -4.39
CA HIS A 9 3.93 3.11 -3.65
C HIS A 9 4.28 4.26 -2.70
N LYS A 10 4.71 3.91 -1.48
CA LYS A 10 5.25 4.83 -0.45
C LYS A 10 4.26 5.88 0.08
N THR A 11 2.96 5.58 0.02
CA THR A 11 1.82 6.46 0.34
C THR A 11 0.97 5.93 1.52
N ALA A 12 1.60 5.27 2.50
CA ALA A 12 0.92 4.62 3.62
C ALA A 12 -0.11 3.52 3.23
N GLY A 13 -0.09 3.05 1.98
CA GLY A 13 -1.04 2.07 1.48
C GLY A 13 -1.05 0.71 2.20
N SER A 14 0.01 0.33 2.92
CA SER A 14 0.00 -0.90 3.75
C SER A 14 -0.98 -0.81 4.94
N THR A 15 -1.19 0.39 5.49
CA THR A 15 -2.20 0.60 6.56
C THR A 15 -3.61 0.46 6.00
N ILE A 16 -3.91 1.08 4.85
CA ILE A 16 -5.22 0.94 4.18
C ILE A 16 -5.47 -0.51 3.76
N LEU A 17 -4.45 -1.20 3.23
CA LEU A 17 -4.58 -2.61 2.89
C LEU A 17 -4.92 -3.46 4.12
N ASN A 18 -4.31 -3.20 5.28
CA ASN A 18 -4.66 -3.88 6.54
C ASN A 18 -6.12 -3.62 6.94
N ILE A 19 -6.61 -2.38 6.82
CA ILE A 19 -8.03 -2.02 7.02
C ILE A 19 -8.92 -2.89 6.12
N LEU A 20 -8.65 -2.93 4.81
CA LEU A 20 -9.47 -3.66 3.84
C LEU A 20 -9.44 -5.17 4.05
N TYR A 21 -8.28 -5.72 4.42
CA TYR A 21 -8.15 -7.14 4.76
C TYR A 21 -8.96 -7.50 5.99
N ARG A 22 -8.87 -6.70 7.06
CA ARG A 22 -9.67 -6.90 8.28
C ARG A 22 -11.15 -6.77 8.01
N PHE A 23 -11.54 -5.73 7.28
CA PHE A 23 -12.94 -5.47 6.93
C PHE A 23 -13.55 -6.63 6.16
N GLY A 24 -12.85 -7.11 5.13
CA GLY A 24 -13.34 -8.23 4.32
C GLY A 24 -13.27 -9.58 5.04
N GLU A 25 -12.22 -9.84 5.81
CA GLU A 25 -12.10 -11.07 6.60
C GLU A 25 -13.24 -11.18 7.63
N ALA A 26 -13.51 -10.11 8.39
CA ALA A 26 -14.56 -10.10 9.41
C ALA A 26 -15.98 -10.30 8.83
N ARG A 27 -16.16 -10.07 7.53
CA ARG A 27 -17.44 -10.15 6.82
C ARG A 27 -17.48 -11.28 5.79
N ASN A 28 -16.50 -12.19 5.81
CA ASN A 28 -16.38 -13.30 4.86
C ASN A 28 -16.45 -12.87 3.38
N LEU A 29 -15.90 -11.69 3.06
CA LEU A 29 -15.87 -11.16 1.69
C LEU A 29 -14.79 -11.84 0.85
N THR A 30 -15.03 -11.96 -0.45
CA THR A 30 -14.06 -12.53 -1.40
C THR A 30 -13.02 -11.48 -1.82
N PHE A 31 -11.76 -11.89 -1.89
CA PHE A 31 -10.66 -11.03 -2.34
C PHE A 31 -10.14 -11.44 -3.71
N ALA A 32 -9.96 -10.47 -4.60
CA ALA A 32 -9.07 -10.65 -5.73
C ALA A 32 -7.64 -10.57 -5.18
N LEU A 33 -6.97 -11.72 -5.03
CA LEU A 33 -5.59 -11.78 -4.55
C LEU A 33 -4.62 -12.08 -5.70
N PRO A 34 -3.40 -11.52 -5.69
CA PRO A 34 -2.39 -11.87 -6.68
C PRO A 34 -1.85 -13.29 -6.46
N THR A 35 -1.36 -13.92 -7.54
CA THR A 35 -0.70 -15.24 -7.46
C THR A 35 0.57 -15.23 -6.60
N ARG A 36 1.32 -14.12 -6.65
CA ARG A 36 2.41 -13.77 -5.73
C ARG A 36 1.92 -12.60 -4.86
N TYR A 37 2.78 -11.68 -4.43
CA TYR A 37 2.40 -10.54 -3.58
C TYR A 37 1.84 -9.31 -4.31
N GLN A 38 2.01 -9.23 -5.64
CA GLN A 38 1.59 -8.09 -6.46
C GLN A 38 0.99 -8.57 -7.79
N PHE A 39 0.17 -7.74 -8.43
CA PHE A 39 -0.49 -8.08 -9.69
C PHE A 39 0.39 -7.85 -10.94
N GLY A 40 1.58 -8.46 -10.96
CA GLY A 40 2.46 -8.46 -12.14
C GLY A 40 3.14 -7.12 -12.45
N TYR A 41 3.28 -6.26 -11.45
CA TYR A 41 4.03 -5.01 -11.52
C TYR A 41 5.49 -5.27 -11.97
N PRO A 42 6.10 -4.45 -12.85
CA PRO A 42 5.69 -3.11 -13.28
C PRO A 42 4.83 -3.06 -14.56
N MET A 43 4.37 -4.20 -15.06
CA MET A 43 3.49 -4.22 -16.23
C MET A 43 2.09 -3.75 -15.85
N LEU A 44 1.38 -3.13 -16.81
CA LEU A 44 -0.04 -2.82 -16.67
C LEU A 44 -0.83 -4.04 -16.19
N PHE A 45 -1.79 -3.79 -15.30
CA PHE A 45 -2.59 -4.84 -14.70
C PHE A 45 -3.26 -5.70 -15.76
N HIS A 46 -3.20 -7.02 -15.55
CA HIS A 46 -3.90 -7.99 -16.36
C HIS A 46 -4.68 -8.94 -15.45
N SER A 47 -5.94 -9.22 -15.79
CA SER A 47 -6.85 -10.01 -14.93
C SER A 47 -6.32 -11.42 -14.62
N ARG A 48 -5.53 -12.04 -15.51
CA ARG A 48 -4.81 -13.31 -15.26
C ARG A 48 -3.82 -13.26 -14.07
N ARG A 49 -3.48 -12.08 -13.56
CA ARG A 49 -2.63 -11.92 -12.36
C ARG A 49 -3.42 -12.18 -11.07
N VAL A 50 -4.75 -12.22 -11.14
CA VAL A 50 -5.62 -12.61 -10.04
C VAL A 50 -5.62 -14.13 -9.94
N LYS A 51 -5.33 -14.63 -8.74
CA LYS A 51 -5.19 -16.06 -8.45
C LYS A 51 -6.52 -16.77 -8.70
N GLN A 52 -6.44 -17.87 -9.45
CA GLN A 52 -7.60 -18.69 -9.87
C GLN A 52 -8.68 -17.94 -10.66
N PHE A 53 -8.38 -16.75 -11.20
CA PHE A 53 -9.36 -15.99 -11.98
C PHE A 53 -9.74 -16.73 -13.25
N ASN A 54 -11.05 -16.89 -13.46
CA ASN A 54 -11.60 -17.49 -14.67
C ASN A 54 -12.69 -16.59 -15.26
N ASN A 55 -12.39 -16.02 -16.43
CA ASN A 55 -13.30 -15.11 -17.12
C ASN A 55 -14.62 -15.77 -17.55
N ALA A 56 -14.61 -17.08 -17.85
CA ALA A 56 -15.82 -17.81 -18.24
C ALA A 56 -16.82 -17.94 -17.08
N LYS A 57 -16.34 -17.87 -15.84
CA LYS A 57 -17.17 -17.95 -14.64
C LYS A 57 -17.82 -16.61 -14.25
N LYS A 58 -17.55 -15.53 -14.98
CA LYS A 58 -17.96 -14.15 -14.63
C LYS A 58 -17.69 -13.82 -13.15
N GLN A 59 -16.58 -14.33 -12.61
CA GLN A 59 -16.26 -14.22 -11.20
C GLN A 59 -16.00 -12.75 -10.84
N GLN A 60 -16.75 -12.24 -9.86
CA GLN A 60 -16.58 -10.91 -9.30
C GLN A 60 -16.05 -11.03 -7.88
N TYR A 61 -15.23 -10.06 -7.48
CA TYR A 61 -14.67 -9.99 -6.13
C TYR A 61 -15.15 -8.74 -5.42
N HIS A 62 -15.37 -8.88 -4.12
CA HIS A 62 -15.72 -7.78 -3.22
C HIS A 62 -14.56 -6.81 -3.02
N ILE A 63 -13.32 -7.30 -2.85
CA ILE A 63 -12.18 -6.43 -2.53
C ILE A 63 -10.98 -6.73 -3.42
N MET A 64 -10.36 -5.69 -3.96
CA MET A 64 -9.08 -5.76 -4.66
C MET A 64 -8.19 -4.59 -4.23
N CYS A 65 -7.08 -4.88 -3.56
CA CYS A 65 -6.29 -3.83 -2.89
C CYS A 65 -4.76 -4.03 -2.89
N ASN A 66 -4.23 -5.10 -3.50
CA ASN A 66 -2.78 -5.29 -3.63
C ASN A 66 -2.18 -4.43 -4.76
N HIS A 67 -0.87 -4.20 -4.66
CA HIS A 67 -0.13 -3.42 -5.65
C HIS A 67 -0.33 -3.91 -7.09
N MET A 68 -0.60 -2.95 -7.98
CA MET A 68 -0.69 -3.12 -9.43
C MET A 68 -0.24 -1.83 -10.12
N ARG A 69 0.05 -1.91 -11.41
CA ARG A 69 0.03 -0.74 -12.29
C ARG A 69 -1.34 -0.67 -12.93
N PHE A 70 -2.09 0.40 -12.69
CA PHE A 70 -3.52 0.44 -12.98
C PHE A 70 -3.84 0.28 -14.47
N PHE A 71 -4.90 -0.47 -14.78
CA PHE A 71 -5.47 -0.51 -16.12
C PHE A 71 -6.98 -0.79 -16.05
N SER A 72 -7.78 0.29 -16.11
CA SER A 72 -9.22 0.28 -15.88
C SER A 72 -9.97 -0.83 -16.63
N SER A 73 -9.73 -0.99 -17.94
CA SER A 73 -10.43 -1.98 -18.76
C SER A 73 -10.22 -3.43 -18.31
N ARG A 74 -9.11 -3.72 -17.62
CA ARG A 74 -8.79 -5.06 -17.08
C ARG A 74 -9.30 -5.22 -15.65
N VAL A 75 -9.28 -4.16 -14.86
CA VAL A 75 -9.86 -4.15 -13.52
C VAL A 75 -11.37 -4.38 -13.57
N LYS A 76 -12.08 -3.73 -14.51
CA LYS A 76 -13.53 -3.91 -14.75
C LYS A 76 -13.94 -5.34 -15.14
N LYS A 77 -12.99 -6.21 -15.51
CA LYS A 77 -13.26 -7.65 -15.75
C LYS A 77 -13.26 -8.48 -14.46
N VAL A 78 -12.72 -7.94 -13.39
CA VAL A 78 -12.50 -8.63 -12.10
C VAL A 78 -13.48 -8.11 -11.04
N MET A 79 -13.73 -6.81 -11.07
CA MET A 79 -14.57 -6.12 -10.09
C MET A 79 -16.00 -5.96 -10.58
N ALA A 80 -16.96 -5.92 -9.64
CA ALA A 80 -18.37 -5.69 -9.97
C ALA A 80 -18.60 -4.25 -10.51
N PRO A 81 -19.64 -4.00 -11.33
CA PRO A 81 -19.91 -2.66 -11.89
C PRO A 81 -20.13 -1.55 -10.85
N ASP A 82 -20.67 -1.89 -9.68
CA ASP A 82 -20.94 -0.99 -8.54
C ASP A 82 -19.72 -0.78 -7.61
N THR A 83 -18.53 -1.21 -8.05
CA THR A 83 -17.31 -1.08 -7.24
C THR A 83 -16.98 0.38 -6.96
N PHE A 84 -16.69 0.70 -5.69
CA PHE A 84 -16.13 1.98 -5.28
C PHE A 84 -14.61 1.96 -5.46
N TYR A 85 -14.10 2.82 -6.32
CA TYR A 85 -12.68 2.94 -6.66
C TYR A 85 -12.07 4.08 -5.87
N PHE A 86 -10.99 3.80 -5.15
CA PHE A 86 -10.22 4.85 -4.49
C PHE A 86 -8.73 4.59 -4.53
N SER A 87 -7.95 5.64 -4.28
CA SER A 87 -6.50 5.57 -4.16
C SER A 87 -6.01 6.56 -3.10
N ILE A 88 -4.71 6.59 -2.88
CA ILE A 88 -4.06 7.52 -1.96
C ILE A 88 -2.82 8.11 -2.62
N LEU A 89 -2.62 9.42 -2.42
CA LEU A 89 -1.40 10.12 -2.83
C LEU A 89 -0.57 10.51 -1.62
N ARG A 90 0.62 11.00 -1.91
CA ARG A 90 1.54 11.61 -0.95
C ARG A 90 2.27 12.72 -1.68
N ASN A 91 2.71 13.74 -0.94
CA ASN A 91 3.57 14.79 -1.45
C ASN A 91 4.77 14.16 -2.18
N PRO A 92 4.94 14.43 -3.49
CA PRO A 92 5.92 13.73 -4.32
C PRO A 92 7.36 13.88 -3.85
N VAL A 93 7.70 14.98 -3.16
CA VAL A 93 9.04 15.19 -2.61
C VAL A 93 9.31 14.21 -1.47
N THR A 94 8.39 14.11 -0.50
CA THR A 94 8.55 13.17 0.63
C THR A 94 8.38 11.71 0.20
N MET A 95 7.61 11.47 -0.86
CA MET A 95 7.47 10.16 -1.46
C MET A 95 8.76 9.74 -2.17
N ALA A 96 9.38 10.63 -2.96
CA ALA A 96 10.61 10.35 -3.68
C ALA A 96 11.80 10.11 -2.74
N GLU A 97 11.92 10.85 -1.62
CA GLU A 97 12.86 10.51 -0.54
C GLU A 97 12.60 9.08 -0.02
N SER A 98 11.35 8.77 0.28
CA SER A 98 11.01 7.43 0.78
C SER A 98 11.25 6.32 -0.25
N SER A 99 11.11 6.63 -1.54
CA SER A 99 11.43 5.73 -2.65
C SER A 99 12.93 5.49 -2.72
N TYR A 100 13.74 6.56 -2.68
CA TYR A 100 15.20 6.47 -2.68
C TYR A 100 15.71 5.57 -1.55
N THR A 101 15.37 5.87 -0.30
CA THR A 101 15.87 5.09 0.85
C THR A 101 15.46 3.63 0.78
N TYR A 102 14.23 3.36 0.35
CA TYR A 102 13.70 2.00 0.28
C TYR A 102 14.30 1.21 -0.90
N TYR A 103 14.47 1.83 -2.07
CA TYR A 103 14.88 1.13 -3.29
C TYR A 103 16.35 1.36 -3.69
N LYS A 104 17.16 2.01 -2.84
CA LYS A 104 18.58 2.35 -3.10
C LYS A 104 19.40 1.20 -3.67
N SER A 105 19.20 -0.02 -3.18
CA SER A 105 19.99 -1.19 -3.56
C SER A 105 19.54 -1.89 -4.84
N VAL A 106 18.37 -1.54 -5.38
CA VAL A 106 17.75 -2.24 -6.53
C VAL A 106 17.42 -1.35 -7.71
N VAL A 107 17.29 -0.04 -7.52
CA VAL A 107 17.05 0.91 -8.62
C VAL A 107 18.38 1.37 -9.20
N PRO A 108 18.69 1.08 -10.48
CA PRO A 108 19.96 1.44 -11.10
C PRO A 108 20.35 2.91 -10.92
N ALA A 109 19.42 3.84 -11.13
CA ALA A 109 19.68 5.28 -10.94
C ALA A 109 20.14 5.61 -9.52
N PHE A 110 19.53 4.99 -8.51
CA PHE A 110 19.91 5.21 -7.12
C PHE A 110 21.22 4.52 -6.76
N LYS A 111 21.52 3.34 -7.32
CA LYS A 111 22.77 2.61 -7.06
C LYS A 111 24.01 3.39 -7.48
N LYS A 112 23.91 4.24 -8.51
CA LYS A 112 25.02 5.02 -9.08
C LYS A 112 25.49 6.19 -8.22
N VAL A 113 24.73 6.56 -7.19
CA VAL A 113 25.04 7.67 -6.28
C VAL A 113 25.30 7.20 -4.86
N ASN A 114 25.98 7.99 -4.03
CA ASN A 114 26.19 7.69 -2.63
C ASN A 114 25.09 8.25 -1.71
N SER A 115 24.50 9.40 -2.06
CA SER A 115 23.42 10.03 -1.29
C SER A 115 22.27 10.52 -2.16
N LEU A 116 21.12 10.81 -1.54
CA LEU A 116 19.98 11.39 -2.24
C LEU A 116 20.31 12.79 -2.76
N GLU A 117 21.10 13.58 -2.03
CA GLU A 117 21.56 14.89 -2.47
C GLU A 117 22.36 14.81 -3.76
N GLU A 118 23.22 13.80 -3.91
CA GLU A 118 23.96 13.57 -5.15
C GLU A 118 23.01 13.24 -6.31
N PHE A 119 22.01 12.38 -6.08
CA PHE A 119 20.98 12.11 -7.10
C PHE A 119 20.17 13.36 -7.46
N ILE A 120 19.76 14.16 -6.47
CA ILE A 120 18.99 15.38 -6.68
C ILE A 120 19.81 16.45 -7.41
N ALA A 121 21.13 16.46 -7.24
CA ALA A 121 22.00 17.43 -7.87
C ALA A 121 21.91 17.35 -9.41
N ASP A 122 21.90 16.13 -9.95
CA ASP A 122 21.80 15.85 -11.39
C ASP A 122 21.12 14.48 -11.66
N PRO A 123 19.79 14.39 -11.55
CA PRO A 123 19.09 13.11 -11.71
C PRO A 123 19.14 12.59 -13.15
N GLN A 124 19.28 13.47 -14.15
CA GLN A 124 19.36 13.09 -15.56
C GLN A 124 20.62 12.30 -15.88
N LYS A 125 21.75 12.63 -15.23
CA LYS A 125 23.01 11.88 -15.37
C LYS A 125 22.88 10.41 -14.95
N TYR A 126 22.09 10.13 -13.91
CA TYR A 126 22.00 8.80 -13.31
C TYR A 126 20.81 7.98 -13.81
N TYR A 127 19.75 8.65 -14.26
CA TYR A 127 18.50 8.05 -14.70
C TYR A 127 18.50 7.68 -16.20
N SER A 128 18.09 6.45 -16.50
CA SER A 128 17.72 6.04 -17.86
C SER A 128 16.37 5.32 -17.87
N PHE A 129 15.48 5.65 -18.80
CA PHE A 129 14.17 5.00 -18.92
C PHE A 129 14.26 3.54 -19.42
N GLN A 130 15.38 3.17 -20.05
CA GLN A 130 15.62 1.82 -20.57
C GLN A 130 16.02 0.84 -19.47
N GLU A 131 16.57 1.35 -18.36
CA GLU A 131 16.98 0.51 -17.24
C GLU A 131 15.76 0.04 -16.44
N ARG A 132 15.66 -1.29 -16.30
CA ARG A 132 14.62 -1.92 -15.51
C ARG A 132 14.62 -1.36 -14.07
N SER A 133 13.43 -1.21 -13.51
CA SER A 133 13.18 -0.66 -12.16
C SER A 133 13.39 0.85 -12.00
N ASN A 134 13.94 1.58 -12.99
CA ASN A 134 14.09 3.03 -12.85
C ASN A 134 12.76 3.79 -12.74
N HIS A 135 11.61 3.21 -13.07
CA HIS A 135 10.30 3.84 -12.82
C HIS A 135 10.06 4.22 -11.35
N TYR A 136 10.74 3.58 -10.38
CA TYR A 136 10.68 3.98 -8.96
C TYR A 136 11.37 5.33 -8.67
N ALA A 137 12.21 5.83 -9.59
CA ALA A 137 13.00 7.04 -9.39
C ALA A 137 12.36 8.31 -9.95
N LYS A 138 11.28 8.21 -10.74
CA LYS A 138 10.69 9.36 -11.45
C LYS A 138 9.19 9.16 -11.67
N ASN A 139 8.38 10.13 -11.23
CA ASN A 139 6.93 10.17 -11.42
C ASN A 139 6.22 8.84 -11.05
N LEU A 140 6.49 8.34 -9.85
CA LEU A 140 6.04 7.02 -9.41
C LEU A 140 4.52 6.95 -9.20
N LEU A 141 3.87 8.02 -8.72
CA LEU A 141 2.40 8.04 -8.62
C LEU A 141 1.81 7.94 -10.04
N TRP A 142 2.29 8.77 -10.95
CA TRP A 142 1.89 8.77 -12.36
C TRP A 142 2.03 7.38 -12.99
N PHE A 143 3.15 6.70 -12.70
CA PHE A 143 3.38 5.33 -13.13
C PHE A 143 2.34 4.36 -12.57
N ASP A 144 2.07 4.40 -11.26
CA ASP A 144 1.12 3.52 -10.57
C ASP A 144 -0.31 3.66 -11.13
N PHE A 145 -0.73 4.87 -11.52
CA PHE A 145 -2.00 5.12 -12.21
C PHE A 145 -2.06 4.59 -13.66
N GLY A 146 -0.97 4.01 -14.15
CA GLY A 146 -0.92 3.36 -15.46
C GLY A 146 -0.35 4.22 -16.59
N PHE A 147 0.03 5.46 -16.31
CA PHE A 147 0.57 6.38 -17.30
C PHE A 147 2.07 6.17 -17.52
N ASP A 148 2.61 6.78 -18.58
CA ASP A 148 4.06 6.83 -18.80
C ASP A 148 4.69 7.90 -17.91
N ASN A 149 5.58 7.47 -17.02
CA ASN A 149 6.29 8.30 -16.06
C ASN A 149 7.43 9.13 -16.69
N ASN A 150 7.75 8.85 -17.97
CA ASN A 150 8.71 9.59 -18.78
C ASN A 150 8.07 10.50 -19.83
N ALA A 151 6.74 10.55 -19.89
CA ALA A 151 6.03 11.36 -20.87
C ALA A 151 6.45 12.84 -20.77
N ASN A 152 6.60 13.47 -21.93
CA ASN A 152 6.82 14.91 -22.02
C ASN A 152 5.58 15.63 -21.48
N PHE A 153 5.83 16.67 -20.69
CA PHE A 153 4.76 17.48 -20.16
C PHE A 153 4.08 18.29 -21.26
N SER A 154 2.75 18.23 -21.29
CA SER A 154 1.91 19.25 -21.91
C SER A 154 0.66 19.44 -21.06
N GLN A 155 0.09 20.64 -21.06
CA GLN A 155 -1.13 20.91 -20.30
C GLN A 155 -2.29 20.00 -20.75
N HIS A 156 -2.38 19.72 -22.05
CA HIS A 156 -3.40 18.82 -22.61
C HIS A 156 -3.24 17.39 -22.07
N TYR A 157 -2.03 16.83 -22.09
CA TYR A 157 -1.77 15.49 -21.55
C TYR A 157 -2.04 15.40 -20.05
N LEU A 158 -1.58 16.39 -19.27
CA LEU A 158 -1.85 16.47 -17.83
C LEU A 158 -3.37 16.42 -17.55
N MET A 159 -4.13 17.29 -18.21
CA MET A 159 -5.58 17.38 -17.96
C MET A 159 -6.33 16.13 -18.46
N ALA A 160 -5.89 15.51 -19.56
CA ALA A 160 -6.46 14.24 -20.01
C ALA A 160 -6.24 13.12 -19.00
N ALA A 161 -5.05 13.04 -18.41
CA ALA A 161 -4.73 12.05 -17.37
C ALA A 161 -5.51 12.32 -16.07
N ILE A 162 -5.63 13.59 -15.64
CA ILE A 162 -6.45 13.96 -14.47
C ILE A 162 -7.90 13.54 -14.66
N ARG A 163 -8.51 13.89 -15.80
CA ARG A 163 -9.89 13.48 -16.12
C ARG A 163 -10.03 11.96 -16.13
N ASN A 164 -9.05 11.25 -16.70
CA ASN A 164 -9.06 9.79 -16.67
C ASN A 164 -9.06 9.24 -15.24
N ILE A 165 -8.33 9.84 -14.31
CA ILE A 165 -8.37 9.45 -12.90
C ILE A 165 -9.75 9.78 -12.30
N GLU A 166 -10.28 10.99 -12.49
CA GLU A 166 -11.60 11.39 -11.97
C GLU A 166 -12.73 10.48 -12.47
N ASP A 167 -12.70 10.09 -13.75
CA ASP A 167 -13.69 9.19 -14.36
C ASP A 167 -13.63 7.76 -13.81
N ASN A 168 -12.50 7.36 -13.21
CA ASN A 168 -12.28 5.99 -12.74
C ASN A 168 -12.22 5.86 -11.22
N PHE A 169 -12.01 6.95 -10.48
CA PHE A 169 -11.82 6.94 -9.03
C PHE A 169 -12.82 7.86 -8.33
N ASN A 170 -13.63 7.29 -7.45
CA ASN A 170 -14.60 8.01 -6.64
C ASN A 170 -13.93 8.91 -5.59
N LEU A 171 -12.78 8.48 -5.06
CA LEU A 171 -12.07 9.19 -3.99
C LEU A 171 -10.55 9.05 -4.10
N ILE A 172 -9.84 10.17 -3.96
CA ILE A 172 -8.38 10.21 -3.86
C ILE A 172 -8.01 10.78 -2.48
N LEU A 173 -7.34 9.96 -1.68
CA LEU A 173 -6.93 10.26 -0.31
C LEU A 173 -5.52 10.89 -0.28
N LEU A 174 -5.13 11.47 0.86
CA LEU A 174 -3.80 12.05 1.06
C LEU A 174 -3.13 11.50 2.32
N SER A 175 -1.88 11.04 2.17
CA SER A 175 -1.10 10.45 3.25
C SER A 175 -0.77 11.46 4.37
N GLU A 176 -0.61 12.73 4.04
CA GLU A 176 -0.35 13.83 4.98
C GLU A 176 -1.54 14.09 5.91
N TYR A 177 -2.75 13.81 5.42
CA TYR A 177 -4.02 14.01 6.12
C TYR A 177 -4.71 12.66 6.28
N PHE A 178 -3.97 11.69 6.82
CA PHE A 178 -4.38 10.29 6.83
C PHE A 178 -5.66 10.09 7.65
N ASP A 179 -5.81 10.78 8.78
CA ASP A 179 -6.99 10.63 9.63
C ASP A 179 -8.23 11.25 8.96
N GLU A 180 -8.11 12.44 8.39
CA GLU A 180 -9.16 13.06 7.57
C GLU A 180 -9.52 12.18 6.38
N SER A 181 -8.51 11.58 5.74
CA SER A 181 -8.70 10.62 4.65
C SER A 181 -9.50 9.39 5.09
N MET A 182 -9.26 8.87 6.29
CA MET A 182 -10.03 7.74 6.83
C MET A 182 -11.47 8.15 7.16
N ILE A 183 -11.71 9.38 7.63
CA ILE A 183 -13.07 9.89 7.85
C ILE A 183 -13.82 10.04 6.52
N LEU A 184 -13.19 10.61 5.48
CA LEU A 184 -13.81 10.71 4.16
C LEU A 184 -14.08 9.32 3.54
N LEU A 185 -13.16 8.36 3.71
CA LEU A 185 -13.36 7.00 3.24
C LEU A 185 -14.51 6.31 3.97
N LYS A 186 -14.58 6.48 5.31
CA LYS A 186 -15.66 5.98 6.15
C LYS A 186 -17.02 6.50 5.65
N ASP A 187 -17.12 7.81 5.46
CA ASP A 187 -18.35 8.46 5.01
C ASP A 187 -18.78 7.97 3.63
N ALA A 188 -17.85 7.98 2.66
CA ALA A 188 -18.12 7.59 1.27
C ALA A 188 -18.53 6.12 1.10
N LEU A 189 -18.12 5.23 2.01
CA LEU A 189 -18.47 3.81 2.00
C LEU A 189 -19.58 3.44 2.98
N CYS A 190 -20.13 4.43 3.71
CA CYS A 190 -21.10 4.24 4.79
C CYS A 190 -20.60 3.23 5.84
N TRP A 191 -19.32 3.32 6.20
CA TRP A 191 -18.70 2.47 7.21
C TRP A 191 -18.82 3.06 8.60
N GLU A 192 -18.63 2.19 9.60
CA GLU A 192 -18.51 2.61 10.98
C GLU A 192 -17.10 3.12 11.28
N LEU A 193 -16.95 3.91 12.34
CA LEU A 193 -15.64 4.46 12.70
C LEU A 193 -14.62 3.36 13.02
N ASP A 194 -15.11 2.25 13.58
CA ASP A 194 -14.28 1.09 13.94
C ASP A 194 -13.79 0.32 12.71
N ASP A 195 -14.48 0.43 11.56
CA ASP A 195 -14.07 -0.21 10.31
C ASP A 195 -12.81 0.45 9.71
N VAL A 196 -12.61 1.76 9.91
CA VAL A 196 -11.41 2.49 9.43
C VAL A 196 -10.33 2.65 10.50
N MET A 197 -10.54 2.10 11.70
CA MET A 197 -9.57 2.14 12.78
C MET A 197 -8.34 1.30 12.42
N SER A 198 -7.15 1.88 12.52
CA SER A 198 -5.90 1.22 12.14
C SER A 198 -4.73 1.66 13.00
N PHE A 199 -3.73 0.79 13.12
CA PHE A 199 -2.40 1.19 13.57
C PHE A 199 -1.54 1.54 12.36
N LYS A 200 -0.60 2.47 12.53
CA LYS A 200 0.31 2.84 11.46
C LYS A 200 1.21 1.63 11.14
N LEU A 201 1.27 1.18 9.89
CA LEU A 201 2.10 0.03 9.51
C LEU A 201 3.13 0.45 8.46
N ASN A 202 4.21 -0.33 8.36
CA ASN A 202 5.25 -0.15 7.36
C ASN A 202 5.85 1.27 7.34
N PHE A 203 6.05 1.83 8.54
CA PHE A 203 6.66 3.14 8.71
C PHE A 203 8.10 3.01 9.18
N ARG A 204 8.91 3.98 8.78
CA ARG A 204 10.36 3.99 9.03
C ARG A 204 10.70 4.66 10.36
N SER A 205 11.84 4.28 10.93
CA SER A 205 12.50 5.09 11.96
C SER A 205 12.86 6.46 11.40
N ASN A 206 12.74 7.50 12.24
CA ASN A 206 13.11 8.87 11.91
C ASN A 206 14.60 9.00 11.53
N ASP A 207 15.47 8.13 12.02
CA ASP A 207 16.91 8.15 11.70
C ASP A 207 17.20 7.81 10.23
N THR A 208 16.23 7.21 9.54
CA THR A 208 16.33 6.89 8.10
C THR A 208 15.50 7.82 7.23
N VAL A 209 15.03 8.95 7.80
CA VAL A 209 14.30 9.99 7.08
C VAL A 209 15.24 11.17 6.85
N GLU A 210 15.55 11.44 5.59
CA GLU A 210 16.49 12.49 5.22
C GLU A 210 15.82 13.88 5.28
N LYS A 211 16.47 14.84 5.94
CA LYS A 211 16.02 16.23 6.02
C LYS A 211 16.53 17.02 4.81
N LEU A 212 15.73 17.07 3.76
CA LEU A 212 16.06 17.80 2.53
C LEU A 212 15.99 19.33 2.69
N SER A 213 17.00 20.01 2.17
CA SER A 213 17.03 21.48 2.03
C SER A 213 15.92 21.99 1.11
N LEU A 214 15.55 23.27 1.22
CA LEU A 214 14.52 23.86 0.36
C LEU A 214 14.88 23.75 -1.13
N GLN A 215 16.15 23.94 -1.49
CA GLN A 215 16.63 23.81 -2.86
C GLN A 215 16.52 22.37 -3.37
N ALA A 216 16.90 21.39 -2.55
CA ALA A 216 16.78 19.97 -2.90
C ALA A 216 15.31 19.57 -3.12
N ARG A 217 14.40 20.07 -2.26
CA ARG A 217 12.96 19.85 -2.42
C ARG A 217 12.42 20.40 -3.74
N LYS A 218 12.82 21.63 -4.13
CA LYS A 218 12.42 22.25 -5.40
C LYS A 218 12.93 21.43 -6.61
N LYS A 219 14.19 21.01 -6.59
CA LYS A 219 14.77 20.16 -7.65
C LYS A 219 14.04 18.82 -7.75
N LEU A 220 13.74 18.18 -6.61
CA LEU A 220 13.05 16.89 -6.60
C LEU A 220 11.58 17.00 -7.05
N ALA A 221 10.91 18.11 -6.75
CA ALA A 221 9.58 18.41 -7.28
C ALA A 221 9.61 18.64 -8.80
N ALA A 222 10.61 19.36 -9.31
CA ALA A 222 10.80 19.55 -10.75
C ALA A 222 11.15 18.23 -11.48
N TRP A 223 11.94 17.36 -10.86
CA TRP A 223 12.23 16.02 -11.39
C TRP A 223 10.98 15.14 -11.48
N ASN A 224 10.09 15.24 -10.48
CA ASN A 224 8.82 14.53 -10.41
C ASN A 224 7.64 15.43 -10.80
N TYR A 225 7.78 16.20 -11.89
CA TYR A 225 6.83 17.26 -12.23
C TYR A 225 5.39 16.75 -12.47
N LEU A 226 5.22 15.59 -13.10
CA LEU A 226 3.88 15.03 -13.33
C LEU A 226 3.21 14.64 -12.01
N ASP A 227 3.95 13.99 -11.10
CA ASP A 227 3.45 13.70 -9.75
C ASP A 227 3.15 14.99 -8.98
N TRP A 228 3.97 16.04 -9.14
CA TRP A 228 3.74 17.34 -8.51
C TRP A 228 2.42 17.96 -8.95
N GLN A 229 2.15 18.02 -10.24
CA GLN A 229 0.89 18.54 -10.77
C GLN A 229 -0.31 17.68 -10.34
N LEU A 230 -0.15 16.35 -10.35
CA LEU A 230 -1.16 15.41 -9.85
C LEU A 230 -1.53 15.72 -8.39
N TYR A 231 -0.52 15.84 -7.53
CA TYR A 231 -0.70 16.10 -6.11
C TYR A 231 -1.34 17.46 -5.87
N VAL A 232 -0.91 18.52 -6.57
CA VAL A 232 -1.51 19.86 -6.43
C VAL A 232 -3.01 19.83 -6.77
N TYR A 233 -3.38 19.17 -7.86
CA TYR A 233 -4.78 19.04 -8.26
C TYR A 233 -5.61 18.30 -7.20
N PHE A 234 -5.19 17.09 -6.84
CA PHE A 234 -5.95 16.26 -5.91
C PHE A 234 -5.90 16.76 -4.46
N ASN A 235 -4.89 17.55 -4.08
CA ASN A 235 -4.86 18.25 -2.81
C ASN A 235 -5.97 19.31 -2.74
N LYS A 236 -6.15 20.10 -3.80
CA LYS A 236 -7.26 21.05 -3.89
C LYS A 236 -8.62 20.34 -3.80
N THR A 237 -8.84 19.29 -4.58
CA THR A 237 -10.12 18.56 -4.55
C THR A 237 -10.37 17.85 -3.23
N PHE A 238 -9.32 17.37 -2.56
CA PHE A 238 -9.41 16.77 -1.23
C PHE A 238 -9.97 17.76 -0.22
N TRP A 239 -9.41 18.98 -0.16
CA TRP A 239 -9.90 20.00 0.77
C TRP A 239 -11.31 20.49 0.46
N GLN A 240 -11.71 20.49 -0.82
CA GLN A 240 -13.11 20.72 -1.18
C GLN A 240 -14.04 19.63 -0.61
N LYS A 241 -13.62 18.36 -0.62
CA LYS A 241 -14.38 17.26 0.01
C LYS A 241 -14.43 17.39 1.54
N VAL A 242 -13.34 17.81 2.18
CA VAL A 242 -13.32 18.12 3.62
C VAL A 242 -14.29 19.26 3.95
N GLU A 243 -14.34 20.30 3.11
CA GLU A 243 -15.30 21.40 3.26
C GLU A 243 -16.75 20.93 3.11
N GLN A 244 -17.04 20.09 2.12
CA GLN A 244 -18.36 19.49 1.92
C GLN A 244 -18.79 18.59 3.08
N TYR A 245 -17.86 17.85 3.69
CA TYR A 245 -18.11 17.07 4.89
C TYR A 245 -18.41 17.94 6.13
N GLY A 246 -17.86 19.16 6.16
CA GLY A 246 -17.92 20.10 7.28
C GLY A 246 -16.63 20.06 8.10
N LYS A 247 -15.95 21.21 8.23
CA LYS A 247 -14.64 21.34 8.90
C LYS A 247 -14.71 21.00 10.40
N GLU A 248 -15.74 21.49 11.07
CA GLU A 248 -15.95 21.26 12.51
C GLU A 248 -16.28 19.80 12.79
N LYS A 249 -17.16 19.21 11.97
CA LYS A 249 -17.49 17.78 12.02
C LYS A 249 -16.25 16.92 11.76
N MET A 250 -15.47 17.24 10.73
CA MET A 250 -14.20 16.57 10.41
C MET A 250 -13.26 16.56 11.62
N LYS A 251 -13.07 17.73 12.26
CA LYS A 251 -12.21 17.85 13.44
C LYS A 251 -12.68 16.95 14.59
N GLN A 252 -13.98 16.92 14.87
CA GLN A 252 -14.56 16.09 15.93
C GLN A 252 -14.37 14.59 15.64
N ASP A 253 -14.64 14.16 14.41
CA ASP A 253 -14.52 12.75 14.01
C ASP A 253 -13.07 12.27 13.99
N VAL A 254 -12.14 13.11 13.54
CA VAL A 254 -10.69 12.84 13.62
C VAL A 254 -10.26 12.69 15.08
N GLN A 255 -10.67 13.59 15.97
CA GLN A 255 -10.35 13.49 17.39
C GLN A 255 -10.93 12.22 18.02
N LEU A 256 -12.15 11.83 17.65
CA LEU A 256 -12.76 10.58 18.11
C LEU A 256 -11.99 9.35 17.58
N LEU A 257 -11.60 9.34 16.31
CA LEU A 257 -10.80 8.28 15.70
C LEU A 257 -9.46 8.12 16.43
N GLN A 258 -8.77 9.22 16.69
CA GLN A 258 -7.48 9.23 17.39
C GLN A 258 -7.61 8.71 18.81
N ARG A 259 -8.61 9.18 19.58
CA ARG A 259 -8.84 8.67 20.95
C ARG A 259 -9.10 7.16 20.99
N LYS A 260 -10.01 6.67 20.15
CA LYS A 260 -10.31 5.22 20.07
C LYS A 260 -9.09 4.40 19.66
N ARG A 261 -8.30 4.90 18.70
CA ARG A 261 -7.04 4.27 18.28
C ARG A 261 -6.06 4.18 19.44
N ASP A 262 -5.86 5.27 20.19
CA ASP A 262 -4.93 5.32 21.32
C ASP A 262 -5.36 4.40 22.46
N GLU A 263 -6.66 4.36 22.78
CA GLU A 263 -7.23 3.41 23.74
C GLU A 263 -6.96 1.97 23.33
N LEU A 264 -7.23 1.62 22.06
CA LEU A 264 -6.99 0.27 21.57
C LEU A 264 -5.49 -0.07 21.52
N MET A 265 -4.61 0.88 21.20
CA MET A 265 -3.16 0.68 21.23
C MET A 265 -2.66 0.38 22.64
N LYS A 266 -3.17 1.06 23.67
CA LYS A 266 -2.82 0.79 25.08
C LYS A 266 -3.19 -0.62 25.53
N VAL A 267 -4.33 -1.13 25.04
CA VAL A 267 -4.77 -2.48 25.33
C VAL A 267 -3.94 -3.51 24.55
N CYS A 268 -3.80 -3.32 23.24
CA CYS A 268 -3.24 -4.32 22.33
C CYS A 268 -1.72 -4.49 22.41
N LEU A 269 -0.97 -3.44 22.76
CA LEU A 269 0.47 -3.40 22.53
C LEU A 269 1.29 -3.43 23.83
N GLN A 270 2.39 -4.17 23.81
CA GLN A 270 3.40 -4.10 24.86
C GLN A 270 4.20 -2.80 24.68
N GLY A 271 3.70 -1.74 25.31
CA GLY A 271 4.16 -0.37 25.07
C GLY A 271 3.48 0.26 23.85
N SER A 272 3.13 1.55 23.95
CA SER A 272 2.42 2.25 22.87
C SER A 272 3.34 2.69 21.73
N ARG A 273 4.66 2.51 21.88
CA ARG A 273 5.65 2.94 20.90
C ARG A 273 6.09 1.79 19.99
N PRO A 274 6.28 2.06 18.70
CA PRO A 274 6.85 1.08 17.79
C PRO A 274 8.32 0.81 18.11
N VAL A 275 8.75 -0.40 17.77
CA VAL A 275 10.10 -0.90 18.03
C VAL A 275 10.76 -1.38 16.74
N GLU A 276 12.10 -1.49 16.77
CA GLU A 276 12.84 -2.08 15.67
C GLU A 276 12.50 -3.56 15.49
N ALA A 277 12.57 -4.05 14.24
CA ALA A 277 12.23 -5.43 13.90
C ALA A 277 13.07 -6.48 14.66
N SER A 278 14.31 -6.16 14.99
CA SER A 278 15.21 -7.00 15.80
C SER A 278 14.67 -7.27 17.20
N GLN A 279 13.87 -6.35 17.74
CA GLN A 279 13.30 -6.47 19.09
C GLN A 279 12.01 -7.29 19.10
N ILE A 280 11.44 -7.61 17.94
CA ILE A 280 10.18 -8.36 17.81
C ILE A 280 10.51 -9.84 17.65
N GLU A 281 10.32 -10.63 18.70
CA GLU A 281 10.64 -12.06 18.70
C GLU A 281 9.71 -12.87 17.80
N ASP A 282 8.41 -12.57 17.80
CA ASP A 282 7.42 -13.24 16.97
C ASP A 282 7.62 -12.90 15.48
N GLN A 283 8.10 -13.89 14.72
CA GLN A 283 8.36 -13.76 13.29
C GLN A 283 7.09 -13.50 12.47
N ASN A 284 5.91 -13.87 12.96
CA ASN A 284 4.65 -13.68 12.24
C ASN A 284 4.22 -12.21 12.17
N ILE A 285 4.69 -11.38 13.10
CA ILE A 285 4.40 -9.93 13.15
C ILE A 285 5.62 -9.07 12.89
N ARG A 286 6.79 -9.68 12.64
CA ARG A 286 8.02 -8.95 12.32
C ARG A 286 7.89 -8.29 10.94
N PRO A 287 8.06 -6.96 10.83
CA PRO A 287 7.95 -6.27 9.55
C PRO A 287 9.11 -6.63 8.62
N PHE A 288 8.82 -6.78 7.34
CA PHE A 288 9.83 -7.02 6.31
C PHE A 288 10.80 -5.85 6.20
N GLN A 289 12.11 -6.14 6.24
CA GLN A 289 13.17 -5.15 6.10
C GLN A 289 13.70 -5.14 4.66
N PHE A 290 13.94 -3.94 4.12
CA PHE A 290 14.41 -3.80 2.74
C PHE A 290 15.17 -2.50 2.50
N GLY A 291 16.23 -2.58 1.68
CA GLY A 291 17.07 -1.44 1.35
C GLY A 291 17.73 -0.82 2.57
N MET A 292 17.79 0.51 2.63
CA MET A 292 18.31 1.26 3.78
C MET A 292 17.22 1.60 4.80
N ALA A 293 15.97 1.24 4.52
CA ALA A 293 14.84 1.59 5.36
C ALA A 293 14.78 0.68 6.60
N LYS A 294 14.81 1.28 7.78
CA LYS A 294 14.51 0.59 9.05
C LYS A 294 13.01 0.63 9.30
N ILE A 295 12.31 -0.46 8.97
CA ILE A 295 10.85 -0.55 9.15
C ILE A 295 10.54 -0.99 10.57
N LEU A 296 9.77 -0.17 11.28
CA LEU A 296 9.36 -0.43 12.65
C LEU A 296 8.09 -1.30 12.70
N GLY A 297 7.90 -1.97 13.83
CA GLY A 297 6.72 -2.77 14.12
C GLY A 297 6.27 -2.60 15.57
N TYR A 298 5.38 -3.47 16.02
CA TYR A 298 4.84 -3.44 17.37
C TYR A 298 4.99 -4.79 18.05
N LYS A 299 5.06 -4.77 19.38
CA LYS A 299 4.95 -5.96 20.23
C LYS A 299 3.52 -6.10 20.70
N LEU A 300 2.97 -7.31 20.61
CA LEU A 300 1.63 -7.60 21.13
C LEU A 300 1.69 -7.73 22.65
N ASN A 301 0.68 -7.21 23.34
CA ASN A 301 0.49 -7.46 24.76
C ASN A 301 0.28 -8.97 25.01
N THR A 302 0.96 -9.52 26.02
CA THR A 302 0.85 -10.95 26.38
C THR A 302 -0.43 -11.25 27.13
N ASP A 303 -0.97 -10.27 27.87
CA ASP A 303 -2.05 -10.44 28.83
C ASP A 303 -3.40 -10.14 28.18
N LEU A 304 -3.69 -10.81 27.06
CA LEU A 304 -4.92 -10.65 26.29
C LEU A 304 -5.75 -11.93 26.29
N SER A 305 -7.07 -11.80 26.45
CA SER A 305 -7.99 -12.91 26.21
C SER A 305 -7.86 -13.41 24.75
N PRO A 306 -8.17 -14.69 24.46
CA PRO A 306 -7.96 -15.25 23.11
C PRO A 306 -8.62 -14.45 21.98
N SER A 307 -9.86 -13.98 22.18
CA SER A 307 -10.60 -13.18 21.19
C SER A 307 -9.98 -11.81 20.96
N LEU A 308 -9.58 -11.13 22.04
CA LEU A 308 -8.93 -9.83 21.97
C LEU A 308 -7.52 -9.92 21.37
N ARG A 309 -6.78 -10.99 21.71
CA ARG A 309 -5.47 -11.29 21.14
C ARG A 309 -5.54 -11.39 19.62
N GLU A 310 -6.50 -12.13 19.10
CA GLU A 310 -6.71 -12.26 17.65
C GLU A 310 -7.05 -10.91 17.01
N LYS A 311 -7.97 -10.13 17.60
CA LYS A 311 -8.32 -8.79 17.11
C LYS A 311 -7.07 -7.88 17.05
N CYS A 312 -6.31 -7.82 18.13
CA CYS A 312 -5.09 -7.02 18.24
C CYS A 312 -3.98 -7.49 17.29
N LEU A 313 -3.82 -8.81 17.13
CA LEU A 313 -2.86 -9.39 16.18
C LEU A 313 -3.17 -8.94 14.75
N ARG A 314 -4.44 -8.96 14.32
CA ARG A 314 -4.83 -8.50 12.99
C ARG A 314 -4.56 -7.00 12.77
N MET A 315 -4.60 -6.17 13.81
CA MET A 315 -4.24 -4.74 13.71
C MET A 315 -2.77 -4.51 13.33
N ILE A 316 -1.87 -5.40 13.77
CA ILE A 316 -0.41 -5.24 13.59
C ILE A 316 0.19 -6.18 12.54
N LEU A 317 -0.60 -7.08 11.98
CA LEU A 317 -0.12 -8.09 11.04
C LEU A 317 0.42 -7.41 9.77
N PRO A 318 1.71 -7.59 9.43
CA PRO A 318 2.26 -6.95 8.25
C PRO A 318 1.67 -7.55 6.97
N GLU A 319 1.70 -6.75 5.90
CA GLU A 319 0.99 -7.01 4.65
C GLU A 319 1.26 -8.39 4.03
N LEU A 320 2.52 -8.84 4.03
CA LEU A 320 2.89 -10.12 3.42
C LEU A 320 2.27 -11.28 4.23
N GLN A 321 2.43 -11.25 5.55
CA GLN A 321 1.90 -12.25 6.46
C GLN A 321 0.37 -12.27 6.49
N TYR A 322 -0.27 -11.11 6.40
CA TYR A 322 -1.73 -11.04 6.29
C TYR A 322 -2.21 -11.58 4.95
N LYS A 323 -1.54 -11.25 3.85
CA LYS A 323 -1.88 -11.88 2.57
C LYS A 323 -1.76 -13.40 2.62
N ASP A 324 -0.69 -13.94 3.22
CA ASP A 324 -0.52 -15.38 3.35
C ASP A 324 -1.63 -16.02 4.19
N LEU A 325 -2.07 -15.35 5.26
CA LEU A 325 -3.22 -15.77 6.04
C LEU A 325 -4.49 -15.85 5.17
N LEU A 326 -4.82 -14.80 4.41
CA LEU A 326 -5.98 -14.79 3.53
C LEU A 326 -5.86 -15.85 2.42
N ASP A 327 -4.66 -16.06 1.88
CA ASP A 327 -4.39 -17.09 0.89
C ASP A 327 -4.68 -18.50 1.43
N ARG A 328 -4.32 -18.78 2.68
CA ARG A 328 -4.63 -20.07 3.33
C ARG A 328 -6.13 -20.25 3.52
N LYS A 329 -6.80 -19.24 4.08
CA LYS A 329 -8.26 -19.26 4.31
C LYS A 329 -9.07 -19.44 3.03
N LEU A 330 -8.72 -18.70 1.98
CA LEU A 330 -9.51 -18.67 0.75
C LEU A 330 -9.22 -19.84 -0.21
N PHE A 331 -8.01 -20.42 -0.19
CA PHE A 331 -7.59 -21.36 -1.23
C PHE A 331 -7.04 -22.71 -0.73
N LEU A 332 -6.70 -22.86 0.56
CA LEU A 332 -6.19 -24.12 1.11
C LEU A 332 -7.20 -24.81 2.02
N GLU A 333 -7.88 -24.06 2.90
CA GLU A 333 -8.92 -24.61 3.78
C GLU A 333 -10.17 -25.08 3.00
N SER A 334 -10.39 -24.57 1.77
CA SER A 334 -11.44 -25.05 0.88
C SER A 334 -11.17 -26.45 0.29
N LYS A 335 -9.94 -26.99 0.44
CA LYS A 335 -9.57 -28.33 -0.05
C LYS A 335 -9.73 -29.42 1.01
N THR A 336 -9.60 -29.08 2.30
CA THR A 336 -9.71 -30.04 3.40
C THR A 336 -11.15 -30.42 3.74
N SER A 337 -12.17 -29.71 3.24
CA SER A 337 -13.57 -30.15 3.38
C SER A 337 -14.03 -31.18 2.34
N ARG A 338 -13.15 -31.62 1.43
CA ARG A 338 -13.47 -32.65 0.41
C ARG A 338 -12.75 -33.99 0.55
N THR A 339 -11.90 -34.19 1.55
CA THR A 339 -11.27 -35.49 1.81
C THR A 339 -11.06 -35.71 3.30
N GLY A 340 -11.49 -36.88 3.78
CA GLY A 340 -11.73 -37.27 5.17
C GLY A 340 -10.60 -37.12 6.20
N THR A 341 -11.08 -37.01 7.44
CA THR A 341 -10.52 -37.35 8.78
C THR A 341 -9.10 -36.91 9.20
N PRO A 342 -8.93 -36.51 10.49
CA PRO A 342 -7.75 -35.80 10.96
C PRO A 342 -6.66 -36.72 11.54
N GLN A 343 -5.42 -36.52 11.12
CA GLN A 343 -4.24 -36.97 11.87
C GLN A 343 -3.17 -35.88 11.98
N ASN A 344 -2.87 -35.54 13.22
CA ASN A 344 -1.65 -34.95 13.78
C ASN A 344 -1.06 -33.66 13.17
N MET A 345 -1.47 -32.53 13.76
CA MET A 345 -0.73 -31.26 13.75
C MET A 345 0.57 -31.38 14.56
N LYS A 346 1.69 -31.67 13.89
CA LYS A 346 3.03 -31.21 14.31
C LYS A 346 3.87 -30.97 13.06
N ASN A 347 4.04 -29.69 12.71
CA ASN A 347 5.15 -29.07 11.96
C ASN A 347 4.68 -27.82 11.19
N ALA A 348 4.37 -26.76 11.94
CA ALA A 348 4.26 -25.40 11.42
C ALA A 348 5.57 -24.66 11.70
N GLY A 349 6.65 -25.02 11.00
CA GLY A 349 7.99 -24.44 11.23
C GLY A 349 8.80 -24.10 9.98
N ALA A 350 8.35 -24.48 8.77
CA ALA A 350 9.20 -24.42 7.57
C ALA A 350 8.68 -23.53 6.43
N ALA A 351 7.60 -22.75 6.63
CA ALA A 351 7.00 -21.94 5.57
C ALA A 351 7.61 -20.52 5.43
N ASN A 352 8.43 -20.07 6.38
CA ASN A 352 8.84 -18.66 6.48
C ASN A 352 10.08 -18.26 5.64
N THR A 353 10.78 -19.21 5.03
CA THR A 353 12.00 -18.93 4.25
C THR A 353 11.75 -18.63 2.77
N LYS A 354 10.58 -18.99 2.20
CA LYS A 354 10.29 -18.78 0.76
C LYS A 354 9.81 -17.37 0.40
N ALA A 355 9.35 -16.57 1.37
CA ALA A 355 8.96 -15.18 1.13
C ALA A 355 10.18 -14.26 0.90
N VAL A 356 11.34 -14.62 1.46
CA VAL A 356 12.57 -13.82 1.48
C VAL A 356 13.23 -13.72 0.09
N ASP A 357 13.25 -14.81 -0.68
CA ASP A 357 13.86 -14.81 -2.02
C ASP A 357 12.97 -14.17 -3.10
N HIS A 358 11.65 -14.27 -2.97
CA HIS A 358 10.74 -13.83 -4.03
C HIS A 358 10.53 -12.32 -4.10
N HIS A 359 10.75 -11.57 -3.02
CA HIS A 359 10.76 -10.10 -3.10
C HIS A 359 12.01 -9.57 -3.82
N ARG A 360 13.14 -10.29 -3.69
CA ARG A 360 14.34 -10.11 -4.53
C ARG A 360 14.08 -10.49 -5.99
N GLU A 361 13.37 -11.58 -6.29
CA GLU A 361 13.07 -11.96 -7.69
C GLU A 361 12.18 -10.96 -8.45
N ASN A 362 11.29 -10.24 -7.76
CA ASN A 362 10.48 -9.21 -8.42
C ASN A 362 11.28 -7.90 -8.66
N LEU A 363 12.39 -7.70 -7.96
CA LEU A 363 13.25 -6.51 -8.06
C LEU A 363 14.64 -6.80 -8.68
N GLY A 364 14.96 -8.07 -8.97
CA GLY A 364 16.21 -8.53 -9.56
C GLY A 364 16.03 -9.18 -10.94
N PRO A 365 17.11 -9.33 -11.74
CA PRO A 365 17.03 -9.94 -13.06
C PRO A 365 16.65 -11.42 -12.93
N ARG A 366 15.68 -11.86 -13.74
CA ARG A 366 15.64 -13.28 -14.11
C ARG A 366 16.82 -13.47 -15.04
N GLN A 367 17.78 -14.31 -14.65
CA GLN A 367 18.73 -14.85 -15.62
C GLN A 367 17.89 -15.60 -16.66
N VAL A 368 17.93 -15.10 -17.88
CA VAL A 368 17.49 -15.81 -19.07
C VAL A 368 18.74 -16.54 -19.52
N ASN A 369 18.72 -17.87 -19.47
CA ASN A 369 19.66 -18.70 -20.23
C ASN A 369 19.46 -18.43 -21.72
#